data_AF-A0A5C3P6J4-F1
#
_entry.id   AF-A0A5C3P6J4-F1
#
_cell.length_a   1.000
_cell.length_b   1.000
_cell.length_c   1.000
_cell.angle_alpha   90.00
_cell.angle_beta   90.00
_cell.angle_gamma   90.00
#
_symmetry.space_group_name_H-M   'P 1'
#
loop_
_entity.id
_entity.type
_entity.pdbx_description
1 polymer ?
#
loop_
_entity_poly.entity_id
_entity_poly.type
_entity_poly.pdbx_seq_one_letter_code
_entity_poly.pdbx_strand_id
1 'polypeptide(L)'
;MSRPGPTFTLTIEAAPLDNVHVHRNMAEYIAAKSDCCFHYRSPPDLAKLTHQCSDMLTSFKTGTLLDRIEVPEVHLELAFRAFTGCGLPKLLASEAYVLFNVIVDEKAPRYFATASSRVRAQAHSGAVMAAHCEFLRLIEPLGVDFDEDEFESGDLKNPNEWNVQGLHYKQYAWDLWPVLAGSCAPTYEPFLSALEEFVAWDLAAETRLRDRVENASRLHACAAEGCGVHVVHKQGLKACAGRCSPDVKPHYCSKDCQRKDWRRHKPFCKPNEELPPNVAMQKFEGSTAVRDNVGPLTPGETLAARDKWAVECAVRRERGPGYFVERQVDDPAGGTVTARVDSHTLAPQDIRGAGDALASLFQRHYTNIAGEDSRPTAIAEDDEDKDPDYDHDSNSEADGSEEDDDEDEGDDESSDDDSEDEQDGR
;
A
#
# COMPACT_ATOMS: atom_id res chain seq x y z
N MET A 1 36.27 20.33 15.56
CA MET A 1 35.97 20.56 14.13
C MET A 1 34.99 19.46 13.71
N SER A 2 33.70 19.78 13.69
CA SER A 2 32.63 18.83 13.33
C SER A 2 32.62 18.62 11.82
N ARG A 3 32.55 17.37 11.38
CA ARG A 3 32.43 17.03 9.96
C ARG A 3 31.02 17.41 9.47
N PRO A 4 30.88 18.01 8.28
CA PRO A 4 29.57 18.22 7.70
C PRO A 4 28.90 16.86 7.45
N GLY A 5 27.63 16.75 7.82
CA GLY A 5 26.82 15.58 7.56
C GLY A 5 26.58 15.39 6.05
N PRO A 6 26.19 14.19 5.62
CA PRO A 6 25.93 13.90 4.21
C PRO A 6 24.79 14.78 3.69
N THR A 7 25.05 15.49 2.59
CA THR A 7 24.04 16.20 1.82
C THR A 7 23.40 15.22 0.84
N PHE A 8 22.09 15.03 0.93
CA PHE A 8 21.34 14.26 -0.06
C PHE A 8 20.71 15.23 -1.05
N THR A 9 20.95 15.01 -2.34
CA THR A 9 20.34 15.76 -3.43
C THR A 9 19.23 14.90 -4.03
N LEU A 10 17.97 15.34 -3.87
CA LEU A 10 16.82 14.73 -4.53
C LEU A 10 16.67 15.37 -5.91
N THR A 11 17.00 14.64 -6.96
CA THR A 11 16.76 15.06 -8.34
C THR A 11 15.34 14.65 -8.73
N ILE A 12 14.44 15.62 -8.88
CA ILE A 12 13.09 15.39 -9.41
C ILE A 12 13.16 15.60 -10.92
N GLU A 13 13.21 14.50 -11.68
CA GLU A 13 13.10 14.55 -13.14
C GLU A 13 11.63 14.80 -13.52
N ALA A 14 11.28 16.06 -13.78
CA ALA A 14 9.99 16.40 -14.36
C ALA A 14 9.99 15.96 -15.83
N ALA A 15 9.31 14.86 -16.15
CA ALA A 15 9.01 14.53 -17.54
C ALA A 15 8.22 15.70 -18.16
N PRO A 16 8.58 16.18 -19.36
CA PRO A 16 7.87 17.27 -20.00
C PRO A 16 6.40 16.89 -20.20
N LEU A 17 5.49 17.64 -19.59
CA LEU A 17 4.03 17.49 -19.68
C LEU A 17 3.50 18.01 -21.03
N ASP A 18 4.21 17.70 -22.12
CA ASP A 18 3.82 18.14 -23.45
C ASP A 18 2.44 17.53 -23.78
N ASN A 19 1.46 18.39 -24.07
CA ASN A 19 0.05 18.08 -24.34
C ASN A 19 -0.87 17.81 -23.13
N VAL A 20 -0.51 18.19 -21.90
CA VAL A 20 -1.49 18.20 -20.80
C VAL A 20 -2.31 19.49 -20.83
N HIS A 21 -3.61 19.37 -21.10
CA HIS A 21 -4.57 20.43 -20.85
C HIS A 21 -4.85 20.53 -19.35
N VAL A 22 -4.50 21.69 -18.76
CA VAL A 22 -4.74 21.97 -17.35
C VAL A 22 -6.18 22.45 -17.17
N HIS A 23 -6.92 21.76 -16.30
CA HIS A 23 -8.28 22.14 -15.91
C HIS A 23 -8.29 22.70 -14.49
N ARG A 24 -9.29 23.53 -14.17
CA ARG A 24 -9.49 23.99 -12.78
C ARG A 24 -9.73 22.79 -11.86
N ASN A 25 -9.10 22.78 -10.69
CA ASN A 25 -9.16 21.72 -9.68
C ASN A 25 -8.74 20.32 -10.18
N MET A 26 -7.89 20.28 -11.21
CA MET A 26 -7.45 19.01 -11.79
C MET A 26 -6.54 18.22 -10.85
N ALA A 27 -5.76 18.89 -10.00
CA ALA A 27 -4.90 18.24 -9.02
C ALA A 27 -5.73 17.44 -7.99
N GLU A 28 -6.78 18.04 -7.47
CA GLU A 28 -7.73 17.42 -6.53
C GLU A 28 -8.46 16.25 -7.19
N TYR A 29 -8.86 16.40 -8.46
CA TYR A 29 -9.45 15.34 -9.26
C TYR A 29 -8.49 14.15 -9.47
N ILE A 30 -7.22 14.42 -9.78
CA ILE A 30 -6.19 13.38 -9.92
C ILE A 30 -5.95 12.68 -8.59
N ALA A 31 -5.83 13.42 -7.48
CA ALA A 31 -5.63 12.86 -6.14
C ALA A 31 -6.82 11.95 -5.76
N ALA A 32 -8.05 12.46 -5.88
CA ALA A 32 -9.27 11.69 -5.64
C ALA A 32 -9.33 10.40 -6.47
N LYS A 33 -8.97 10.46 -7.75
CA LYS A 33 -8.90 9.29 -8.63
C LYS A 33 -7.78 8.34 -8.21
N SER A 34 -6.59 8.84 -7.87
CA SER A 34 -5.48 8.02 -7.41
C SER A 34 -5.88 7.20 -6.19
N ASP A 35 -6.49 7.85 -5.20
CA ASP A 35 -6.81 7.24 -3.91
C ASP A 35 -8.01 6.29 -3.99
N CYS A 36 -9.01 6.63 -4.82
CA CYS A 36 -10.25 5.87 -4.88
C CYS A 36 -10.29 4.83 -6.01
N CYS A 37 -9.53 5.03 -7.10
CA CYS A 37 -9.61 4.16 -8.29
C CYS A 37 -8.50 3.13 -8.39
N PHE A 38 -7.47 3.21 -7.56
CA PHE A 38 -6.32 2.31 -7.55
C PHE A 38 -6.16 1.64 -6.19
N HIS A 39 -5.45 0.51 -6.20
CA HIS A 39 -5.16 -0.21 -4.97
C HIS A 39 -3.96 0.43 -4.27
N TYR A 40 -4.03 0.68 -2.96
CA TYR A 40 -2.96 1.36 -2.21
C TYR A 40 -1.56 0.70 -2.36
N ARG A 41 -1.51 -0.63 -2.51
CA ARG A 41 -0.26 -1.38 -2.77
C ARG A 41 0.27 -1.31 -4.20
N SER A 42 -0.48 -0.69 -5.11
CA SER A 42 -0.14 -0.57 -6.52
C SER A 42 -0.61 0.81 -7.01
N PRO A 43 0.00 1.89 -6.49
CA PRO A 43 -0.36 3.23 -6.88
C PRO A 43 -0.16 3.41 -8.40
N PRO A 44 -0.96 4.28 -9.04
CA PRO A 44 -0.78 4.59 -10.44
C PRO A 44 0.55 5.32 -10.67
N ASP A 45 1.07 5.20 -11.88
CA ASP A 45 2.01 6.19 -12.39
C ASP A 45 1.28 7.54 -12.51
N LEU A 46 1.67 8.50 -11.68
CA LEU A 46 0.98 9.79 -11.57
C LEU A 46 1.07 10.62 -12.85
N ALA A 47 2.18 10.56 -13.59
CA ALA A 47 2.33 11.26 -14.85
C ALA A 47 1.34 10.70 -15.89
N LYS A 48 1.27 9.37 -15.98
CA LYS A 48 0.30 8.69 -16.85
C LYS A 48 -1.14 8.97 -16.44
N LEU A 49 -1.45 8.94 -15.14
CA LEU A 49 -2.80 9.27 -14.65
C LEU A 49 -3.17 10.72 -14.97
N THR A 50 -2.23 11.65 -14.84
CA THR A 50 -2.41 13.07 -15.15
C THR A 50 -2.79 13.26 -16.62
N HIS A 51 -2.06 12.64 -17.55
CA HIS A 51 -2.43 12.64 -18.97
C HIS A 51 -3.81 12.04 -19.21
N GLN A 52 -4.11 10.88 -18.61
CA GLN A 52 -5.42 10.24 -18.75
C GLN A 52 -6.57 11.12 -18.25
N CYS A 53 -6.40 11.76 -17.10
CA CYS A 53 -7.37 12.70 -16.55
C CYS A 53 -7.54 13.92 -17.48
N SER A 54 -6.44 14.46 -18.02
CA SER A 54 -6.47 15.56 -18.98
C SER A 54 -7.27 15.22 -20.23
N ASP A 55 -6.97 14.05 -20.81
CA ASP A 55 -7.62 13.55 -22.03
C ASP A 55 -9.11 13.31 -21.79
N MET A 56 -9.48 12.72 -20.65
CA MET A 56 -10.88 12.49 -20.30
C MET A 56 -11.67 13.78 -20.07
N LEU A 57 -11.07 14.77 -19.38
CA LEU A 57 -11.71 16.06 -19.14
C LEU A 57 -11.90 16.83 -20.45
N THR A 58 -10.94 16.73 -21.36
CA THR A 58 -10.97 17.39 -22.68
C THR A 58 -11.95 16.70 -23.65
N SER A 59 -11.92 15.37 -23.70
CA SER A 59 -12.72 14.57 -24.64
C SER A 59 -14.20 14.47 -24.23
N PHE A 60 -14.47 14.43 -22.93
CA PHE A 60 -15.82 14.26 -22.40
C PHE A 60 -16.25 15.50 -21.60
N LYS A 61 -16.78 16.49 -22.32
CA LYS A 61 -17.37 17.68 -21.69
C LYS A 61 -18.57 17.28 -20.84
N THR A 62 -18.79 17.99 -19.74
CA THR A 62 -19.85 17.71 -18.77
C THR A 62 -21.23 17.52 -19.42
N GLY A 63 -21.62 18.38 -20.38
CA GLY A 63 -22.89 18.22 -21.10
C GLY A 63 -23.03 16.86 -21.78
N THR A 64 -21.97 16.37 -22.44
CA THR A 64 -21.96 15.06 -23.11
C THR A 64 -21.99 13.87 -22.14
N LEU A 65 -21.53 14.06 -20.90
CA LEU A 65 -21.63 13.06 -19.85
C LEU A 65 -23.05 12.97 -19.29
N LEU A 66 -23.73 14.12 -19.13
CA LEU A 66 -25.11 14.15 -18.64
C LEU A 66 -26.08 13.40 -19.58
N ASP A 67 -25.86 13.47 -20.89
CA ASP A 67 -26.63 12.69 -21.88
C ASP A 67 -26.49 11.16 -21.69
N ARG A 68 -25.47 10.72 -20.95
CA ARG A 68 -25.13 9.31 -20.72
C ARG A 68 -25.12 8.95 -19.23
N ILE A 69 -25.81 9.72 -18.39
CA ILE A 69 -25.80 9.55 -16.93
C ILE A 69 -26.31 8.18 -16.46
N GLU A 70 -27.07 7.47 -17.29
CA GLU A 70 -27.56 6.11 -17.05
C GLU A 70 -26.44 5.03 -17.13
N VAL A 71 -25.22 5.40 -17.54
CA VAL A 71 -24.05 4.51 -17.53
C VAL A 71 -23.31 4.66 -16.19
N PRO A 72 -23.13 3.57 -15.41
CA PRO A 72 -22.52 3.66 -14.07
C PRO A 72 -21.13 4.31 -14.05
N GLU A 73 -20.29 4.02 -15.04
CA GLU A 73 -18.95 4.61 -15.18
C GLU A 73 -19.02 6.13 -15.41
N VAL A 74 -20.02 6.59 -16.17
CA VAL A 74 -20.27 8.02 -16.42
C VAL A 74 -20.79 8.70 -15.15
N HIS A 75 -21.68 8.04 -14.41
CA HIS A 75 -22.14 8.56 -13.12
C HIS A 75 -21.00 8.69 -12.10
N LEU A 76 -20.14 7.67 -12.02
CA LEU A 76 -18.95 7.69 -11.16
C LEU A 76 -18.01 8.84 -11.54
N GLU A 77 -17.82 9.06 -12.84
CA GLU A 77 -17.01 10.15 -13.36
C GLU A 77 -17.58 11.53 -12.97
N LEU A 78 -18.90 11.72 -13.13
CA LEU A 78 -19.59 12.94 -12.70
C LEU A 78 -19.48 13.15 -11.18
N ALA A 79 -19.57 12.09 -10.38
CA ALA A 79 -19.41 12.17 -8.93
C ALA A 79 -18.02 12.69 -8.53
N PHE A 80 -16.94 12.16 -9.13
CA PHE A 80 -15.59 12.68 -8.87
C PHE A 80 -15.40 14.13 -9.30
N ARG A 81 -15.94 14.52 -10.46
CA ARG A 81 -15.87 15.90 -10.95
C ARG A 81 -16.62 16.87 -10.04
N ALA A 82 -17.83 16.50 -9.62
CA ALA A 82 -18.65 17.29 -8.72
C ALA A 82 -18.01 17.41 -7.32
N PHE A 83 -17.45 16.32 -6.79
CA PHE A 83 -16.75 16.29 -5.50
C PHE A 83 -15.53 17.25 -5.47
N THR A 84 -14.75 17.23 -6.54
CA THR A 84 -13.49 18.00 -6.63
C THR A 84 -13.68 19.39 -7.23
N GLY A 85 -14.82 19.65 -7.86
CA GLY A 85 -15.07 20.88 -8.61
C GLY A 85 -14.30 20.95 -9.93
N CYS A 86 -13.89 19.81 -10.50
CA CYS A 86 -13.14 19.76 -11.75
C CYS A 86 -14.10 19.61 -12.95
N GLY A 87 -14.25 20.67 -13.75
CA GLY A 87 -15.20 20.69 -14.88
C GLY A 87 -16.68 20.76 -14.50
N LEU A 88 -16.98 20.89 -13.20
CA LEU A 88 -18.30 21.07 -12.60
C LEU A 88 -18.19 22.02 -11.40
N PRO A 89 -19.28 22.72 -11.02
CA PRO A 89 -19.35 23.38 -9.72
C PRO A 89 -19.03 22.38 -8.60
N LYS A 90 -18.18 22.78 -7.66
CA LYS A 90 -17.83 21.95 -6.51
C LYS A 90 -19.07 21.80 -5.62
N LEU A 91 -19.50 20.57 -5.42
CA LEU A 91 -20.57 20.25 -4.48
C LEU A 91 -20.04 20.20 -3.05
N LEU A 92 -20.95 20.32 -2.08
CA LEU A 92 -20.63 19.95 -0.71
C LEU A 92 -20.29 18.46 -0.64
N ALA A 93 -19.43 18.09 0.30
CA ALA A 93 -18.98 16.71 0.42
C ALA A 93 -20.16 15.75 0.72
N SER A 94 -21.16 16.21 1.47
CA SER A 94 -22.42 15.48 1.70
C SER A 94 -23.25 15.26 0.42
N GLU A 95 -23.26 16.20 -0.53
CA GLU A 95 -23.96 16.05 -1.81
C GLU A 95 -23.20 15.11 -2.76
N ALA A 96 -21.87 15.21 -2.78
CA ALA A 96 -21.03 14.29 -3.54
C ALA A 96 -21.15 12.84 -3.02
N TYR A 97 -21.26 12.65 -1.70
CA TYR A 97 -21.55 11.36 -1.09
C TYR A 97 -22.82 10.73 -1.65
N VAL A 98 -23.89 11.52 -1.84
CA VAL A 98 -25.14 11.03 -2.46
C VAL A 98 -24.89 10.51 -3.87
N LEU A 99 -24.10 11.21 -4.69
CA LEU A 99 -23.79 10.76 -6.06
C LEU A 99 -23.04 9.42 -6.07
N PHE A 100 -22.07 9.22 -5.18
CA PHE A 100 -21.40 7.92 -5.07
C PHE A 100 -22.34 6.83 -4.56
N ASN A 101 -23.23 7.16 -3.61
CA ASN A 101 -24.17 6.21 -3.01
C ASN A 101 -25.19 5.63 -3.97
N VAL A 102 -25.58 6.36 -5.01
CA VAL A 102 -26.46 5.84 -6.06
C VAL A 102 -25.85 4.61 -6.77
N ILE A 103 -24.53 4.44 -6.75
CA ILE A 103 -23.85 3.27 -7.33
C ILE A 103 -23.73 2.11 -6.34
N VAL A 104 -23.60 2.39 -5.04
CA VAL A 104 -23.28 1.36 -4.03
C VAL A 104 -24.49 0.86 -3.23
N ASP A 105 -25.47 1.71 -2.95
CA ASP A 105 -26.61 1.37 -2.08
C ASP A 105 -27.81 0.88 -2.89
N GLU A 106 -28.16 -0.40 -2.71
CA GLU A 106 -29.33 -1.05 -3.33
C GLU A 106 -30.66 -0.36 -2.98
N LYS A 107 -30.71 0.39 -1.86
CA LYS A 107 -31.89 1.14 -1.43
C LYS A 107 -31.95 2.53 -2.06
N ALA A 108 -30.92 2.99 -2.74
CA ALA A 108 -30.91 4.30 -3.38
C ALA A 108 -32.01 4.36 -4.48
N PRO A 109 -32.76 5.47 -4.61
CA PRO A 109 -33.84 5.59 -5.58
C PRO A 109 -33.44 5.33 -7.05
N ARG A 110 -32.16 5.49 -7.39
CA ARG A 110 -31.60 5.29 -8.73
C ARG A 110 -30.46 4.28 -8.76
N TYR A 111 -30.55 3.25 -7.93
CA TYR A 111 -29.46 2.28 -7.81
C TYR A 111 -28.99 1.66 -9.14
N PHE A 112 -27.70 1.76 -9.43
CA PHE A 112 -27.10 1.16 -10.62
C PHE A 112 -26.84 -0.34 -10.46
N ALA A 113 -27.91 -1.15 -10.60
CA ALA A 113 -27.82 -2.60 -10.54
C ALA A 113 -26.84 -3.21 -11.56
N THR A 114 -26.63 -2.54 -12.70
CA THR A 114 -25.72 -2.97 -13.78
C THR A 114 -24.25 -2.61 -13.54
N ALA A 115 -23.93 -1.83 -12.49
CA ALA A 115 -22.56 -1.42 -12.20
C ALA A 115 -21.65 -2.62 -11.93
N SER A 116 -20.51 -2.68 -12.62
CA SER A 116 -19.51 -3.72 -12.38
C SER A 116 -18.95 -3.65 -10.95
N SER A 117 -18.45 -4.78 -10.43
CA SER A 117 -17.84 -4.82 -9.08
C SER A 117 -16.69 -3.83 -8.94
N ARG A 118 -15.94 -3.55 -10.02
CA ARG A 118 -14.89 -2.53 -10.04
C ARG A 118 -15.47 -1.14 -9.81
N VAL A 119 -16.49 -0.75 -10.57
CA VAL A 119 -17.12 0.58 -10.46
C VAL A 119 -17.73 0.78 -9.08
N ARG A 120 -18.36 -0.25 -8.52
CA ARG A 120 -18.90 -0.21 -7.15
C ARG A 120 -17.81 -0.01 -6.09
N ALA A 121 -16.69 -0.72 -6.20
CA ALA A 121 -15.57 -0.56 -5.28
C ALA A 121 -15.01 0.87 -5.34
N GLN A 122 -14.85 1.43 -6.54
CA GLN A 122 -14.36 2.80 -6.73
C GLN A 122 -15.35 3.84 -6.20
N ALA A 123 -16.65 3.63 -6.44
CA ALA A 123 -17.71 4.48 -5.89
C ALA A 123 -17.75 4.42 -4.36
N HIS A 124 -17.57 3.24 -3.78
CA HIS A 124 -17.50 3.07 -2.33
C HIS A 124 -16.31 3.84 -1.74
N SER A 125 -15.12 3.74 -2.34
CA SER A 125 -13.96 4.54 -1.91
C SER A 125 -14.23 6.05 -2.04
N GLY A 126 -14.86 6.49 -3.13
CA GLY A 126 -15.27 7.88 -3.31
C GLY A 126 -16.27 8.37 -2.26
N ALA A 127 -17.25 7.54 -1.91
CA ALA A 127 -18.22 7.82 -0.84
C ALA A 127 -17.52 7.96 0.51
N VAL A 128 -16.58 7.07 0.84
CA VAL A 128 -15.80 7.12 2.08
C VAL A 128 -14.98 8.41 2.15
N MET A 129 -14.30 8.77 1.06
CA MET A 129 -13.51 10.00 0.98
C MET A 129 -14.40 11.24 1.15
N ALA A 130 -15.56 11.28 0.51
CA ALA A 130 -16.50 12.38 0.66
C ALA A 130 -17.05 12.49 2.10
N ALA A 131 -17.42 11.36 2.71
CA ALA A 131 -17.86 11.33 4.11
C ALA A 131 -16.75 11.81 5.07
N HIS A 132 -15.50 11.44 4.81
CA HIS A 132 -14.36 11.89 5.60
C HIS A 132 -14.13 13.41 5.48
N CYS A 133 -14.17 13.96 4.26
CA CYS A 133 -14.07 15.41 4.07
C CYS A 133 -15.22 16.17 4.74
N GLU A 134 -16.44 15.65 4.69
CA GLU A 134 -17.58 16.27 5.41
C GLU A 134 -17.38 16.22 6.92
N PHE A 135 -16.85 15.12 7.44
CA PHE A 135 -16.50 15.01 8.85
C PHE A 135 -15.45 16.05 9.25
N LEU A 136 -14.35 16.18 8.48
CA LEU A 136 -13.30 17.18 8.74
C LEU A 136 -13.88 18.61 8.74
N ARG A 137 -14.74 18.93 7.77
CA ARG A 137 -15.43 20.23 7.69
C ARG A 137 -16.33 20.52 8.90
N LEU A 138 -16.94 19.49 9.49
CA LEU A 138 -17.80 19.63 10.67
C LEU A 138 -17.00 19.83 11.97
N ILE A 139 -15.79 19.25 12.06
CA ILE A 139 -14.96 19.36 13.26
C ILE A 139 -14.06 20.59 13.26
N GLU A 140 -13.69 21.13 12.09
CA GLU A 140 -12.81 22.30 11.97
C GLU A 140 -13.29 23.51 12.81
N PRO A 141 -14.59 23.91 12.82
CA PRO A 141 -15.06 25.02 13.66
C PRO A 141 -15.00 24.76 15.16
N LEU A 142 -14.82 23.50 15.58
CA LEU A 142 -14.70 23.14 17.00
C LEU A 142 -13.29 23.44 17.54
N GLY A 143 -12.34 23.85 16.69
CA GLY A 143 -10.96 24.11 17.09
C GLY A 143 -10.24 22.86 17.60
N VAL A 144 -10.68 21.69 17.15
CA VAL A 144 -9.95 20.44 17.37
C VAL A 144 -8.81 20.45 16.36
N ASP A 145 -7.66 20.96 16.76
CA ASP A 145 -6.44 20.88 15.95
C ASP A 145 -6.08 19.40 15.76
N PHE A 146 -6.33 18.91 14.54
CA PHE A 146 -5.86 17.62 14.10
C PHE A 146 -4.39 17.81 13.72
N ASP A 147 -3.49 17.63 14.69
CA ASP A 147 -2.06 17.74 14.45
C ASP A 147 -1.59 16.48 13.71
N GLU A 148 -1.71 16.49 12.37
CA GLU A 148 -1.24 15.40 11.51
C GLU A 148 0.26 15.13 11.70
N ASP A 149 1.01 16.17 12.06
CA ASP A 149 2.44 16.07 12.37
C ASP A 149 2.70 15.32 13.69
N GLU A 150 1.81 15.37 14.68
CA GLU A 150 1.95 14.56 15.91
C GLU A 150 1.74 13.05 15.61
N PHE A 151 0.96 12.75 14.56
CA PHE A 151 0.76 11.39 14.07
C PHE A 151 1.98 10.86 13.30
N GLU A 152 2.66 11.70 12.51
CA GLU A 152 3.82 11.27 11.69
C GLU A 152 5.19 11.42 12.37
N SER A 153 5.37 12.39 13.28
CA SER A 153 6.66 12.74 13.89
C SER A 153 6.98 12.05 15.22
N GLY A 154 6.06 11.25 15.76
CA GLY A 154 6.30 10.48 16.97
C GLY A 154 7.46 9.50 16.78
N ASP A 155 8.61 9.79 17.42
CA ASP A 155 9.82 8.97 17.52
C ASP A 155 9.58 7.70 18.38
N LEU A 156 8.49 6.99 18.07
CA LEU A 156 7.95 5.85 18.78
C LEU A 156 8.25 4.60 17.97
N LYS A 157 9.35 3.94 18.34
CA LYS A 157 9.88 2.69 17.75
C LYS A 157 8.93 1.48 17.90
N ASN A 158 7.67 1.70 18.29
CA ASN A 158 6.71 0.66 18.59
C ASN A 158 5.38 0.92 17.83
N PRO A 159 5.07 0.14 16.79
CA PRO A 159 3.81 0.22 16.05
C PRO A 159 2.54 0.07 16.90
N ASN A 160 2.67 -0.36 18.16
CA ASN A 160 1.53 -0.51 19.08
C ASN A 160 1.07 0.82 19.72
N GLU A 161 1.87 1.89 19.68
CA GLU A 161 1.47 3.19 20.25
C GLU A 161 0.58 4.01 19.31
N TRP A 162 0.74 3.83 17.99
CA TRP A 162 -0.16 4.34 16.95
C TRP A 162 -1.62 3.89 17.19
N ASN A 163 -1.80 2.69 17.74
CA ASN A 163 -3.11 2.11 18.01
C ASN A 163 -3.83 2.71 19.23
N VAL A 164 -3.11 3.30 20.19
CA VAL A 164 -3.72 3.86 21.41
C VAL A 164 -4.31 5.25 21.14
N GLN A 165 -3.71 6.05 20.25
CA GLN A 165 -4.26 7.35 19.84
C GLN A 165 -5.45 7.21 18.87
N GLY A 166 -5.43 6.23 17.94
CA GLY A 166 -6.61 5.88 17.13
C GLY A 166 -7.80 5.34 17.96
N LEU A 167 -7.54 4.80 19.15
CA LEU A 167 -8.56 4.43 20.14
C LEU A 167 -9.11 5.66 20.90
N HIS A 168 -8.32 6.70 21.13
CA HIS A 168 -8.80 7.97 21.70
C HIS A 168 -9.71 8.73 20.73
N TYR A 169 -9.43 8.66 19.42
CA TYR A 169 -10.32 9.17 18.36
C TYR A 169 -11.70 8.51 18.39
N LYS A 170 -11.79 7.19 18.66
CA LYS A 170 -13.07 6.47 18.83
C LYS A 170 -13.91 7.02 19.98
N GLN A 171 -13.27 7.45 21.06
CA GLN A 171 -13.98 7.94 22.24
C GLN A 171 -14.50 9.37 22.04
N TYR A 172 -13.71 10.24 21.40
CA TYR A 172 -14.15 11.60 21.05
C TYR A 172 -15.21 11.62 19.94
N ALA A 173 -15.08 10.81 18.90
CA ALA A 173 -16.05 10.76 17.81
C ALA A 173 -17.41 10.24 18.27
N TRP A 174 -17.47 9.23 19.14
CA TRP A 174 -18.73 8.68 19.65
C TRP A 174 -19.54 9.67 20.50
N ASP A 175 -18.88 10.52 21.30
CA ASP A 175 -19.56 11.49 22.17
C ASP A 175 -20.01 12.76 21.42
N LEU A 176 -19.32 13.14 20.33
CA LEU A 176 -19.70 14.24 19.44
C LEU A 176 -20.73 13.85 18.37
N TRP A 177 -20.84 12.55 18.04
CA TRP A 177 -21.68 12.10 16.94
C TRP A 177 -23.19 12.33 17.13
N PRO A 178 -23.81 12.18 18.31
CA PRO A 178 -25.21 12.53 18.52
C PRO A 178 -25.50 14.02 18.24
N VAL A 179 -24.50 14.88 18.39
CA VAL A 179 -24.59 16.32 18.08
C VAL A 179 -24.50 16.57 16.57
N LEU A 180 -23.65 15.83 15.86
CA LEU A 180 -23.49 15.93 14.40
C LEU A 180 -24.61 15.19 13.63
N ALA A 181 -25.16 14.11 14.18
CA ALA A 181 -26.13 13.23 13.53
C ALA A 181 -27.59 13.67 13.70
N GLY A 182 -27.87 14.71 14.50
CA GLY A 182 -29.22 15.14 14.90
C GLY A 182 -30.19 15.45 13.74
N SER A 183 -29.69 15.70 12.53
CA SER A 183 -30.50 15.91 11.31
C SER A 183 -30.13 15.02 10.11
N CYS A 184 -29.00 14.29 10.16
CA CYS A 184 -28.51 13.49 9.02
C CYS A 184 -28.26 12.00 9.35
N ALA A 185 -28.60 11.52 10.55
CA ALA A 185 -28.36 10.13 10.97
C ALA A 185 -28.86 9.04 9.98
N PRO A 186 -30.03 9.15 9.33
CA PRO A 186 -30.54 8.06 8.48
C PRO A 186 -29.73 7.84 7.19
N THR A 187 -29.03 8.86 6.69
CA THR A 187 -28.32 8.78 5.40
C THR A 187 -26.95 8.12 5.47
N TYR A 188 -26.40 7.97 6.68
CA TYR A 188 -25.05 7.42 6.88
C TYR A 188 -25.03 6.04 7.55
N GLU A 189 -26.18 5.46 7.93
CA GLU A 189 -26.25 4.13 8.54
C GLU A 189 -25.50 3.05 7.73
N PRO A 190 -25.66 2.95 6.38
CA PRO A 190 -24.93 1.95 5.60
C PRO A 190 -23.41 2.15 5.63
N PHE A 191 -22.95 3.41 5.60
CA PHE A 191 -21.53 3.75 5.70
C PHE A 191 -20.96 3.37 7.07
N LEU A 192 -21.72 3.63 8.14
CA LEU A 192 -21.31 3.28 9.50
C LEU A 192 -21.20 1.76 9.67
N SER A 193 -22.17 0.99 9.18
CA SER A 193 -22.09 -0.48 9.20
C SER A 193 -20.90 -0.99 8.39
N ALA A 194 -20.62 -0.42 7.22
CA ALA A 194 -19.46 -0.78 6.41
C ALA A 194 -18.13 -0.46 7.11
N LEU A 195 -18.06 0.68 7.81
CA LEU A 195 -16.89 1.07 8.60
C LEU A 195 -16.67 0.11 9.78
N GLU A 196 -17.74 -0.26 10.49
CA GLU A 196 -17.67 -1.26 11.57
C GLU A 196 -17.19 -2.62 11.06
N GLU A 197 -17.71 -3.09 9.92
CA GLU A 197 -17.27 -4.33 9.28
C GLU A 197 -15.80 -4.28 8.84
N PHE A 198 -15.37 -3.17 8.23
CA PHE A 198 -13.98 -2.96 7.83
C PHE A 198 -13.04 -2.98 9.03
N VAL A 199 -13.38 -2.27 10.11
CA VAL A 199 -12.60 -2.25 11.36
C VAL A 199 -12.52 -3.65 11.97
N ALA A 200 -13.63 -4.41 11.97
CA ALA A 200 -13.64 -5.79 12.46
C ALA A 200 -12.74 -6.71 11.60
N TRP A 201 -12.77 -6.53 10.28
CA TRP A 201 -11.92 -7.27 9.35
C TRP A 201 -10.43 -6.97 9.55
N ASP A 202 -10.07 -5.70 9.73
CA ASP A 202 -8.70 -5.27 9.93
C ASP A 202 -8.13 -5.80 11.25
N LEU A 203 -8.90 -5.69 12.35
CA LEU A 203 -8.56 -6.30 13.64
C LEU A 203 -8.36 -7.83 13.53
N ALA A 204 -9.20 -8.51 12.74
CA ALA A 204 -9.04 -9.93 12.46
C ALA A 204 -7.82 -10.24 11.57
N ALA A 205 -7.46 -9.35 10.65
CA ALA A 205 -6.24 -9.45 9.84
C ALA A 205 -4.98 -9.28 10.71
N GLU A 206 -5.00 -8.31 11.63
CA GLU A 206 -3.94 -8.07 12.59
C GLU A 206 -3.77 -9.27 13.53
N THR A 207 -4.86 -9.80 14.07
CA THR A 207 -4.83 -11.01 14.90
C THR A 207 -4.20 -12.19 14.14
N ARG A 208 -4.55 -12.38 12.86
CA ARG A 208 -3.93 -13.40 11.99
C ARG A 208 -2.44 -13.14 11.73
N LEU A 209 -1.96 -11.91 11.76
CA LEU A 209 -0.53 -11.59 11.64
C LEU A 209 0.19 -11.88 12.96
N ARG A 210 -0.38 -11.47 14.10
CA ARG A 210 0.14 -11.77 15.43
C ARG A 210 0.26 -13.28 15.65
N ASP A 211 -0.79 -14.03 15.31
CA ASP A 211 -0.78 -15.50 15.36
C ASP A 211 0.28 -16.10 14.44
N ARG A 212 0.53 -15.49 13.27
CA ARG A 212 1.60 -15.94 12.35
C ARG A 212 2.99 -15.70 12.93
N VAL A 213 3.22 -14.55 13.57
CA VAL A 213 4.50 -14.20 14.21
C VAL A 213 4.73 -15.06 15.46
N GLU A 214 3.71 -15.23 16.31
CA GLU A 214 3.81 -16.10 17.48
C GLU A 214 4.01 -17.56 17.07
N ASN A 215 3.31 -18.04 16.04
CA ASN A 215 3.56 -19.38 15.50
C ASN A 215 4.88 -19.48 14.72
N ALA A 216 5.46 -18.39 14.23
CA ALA A 216 6.81 -18.39 13.67
C ALA A 216 7.86 -18.74 14.73
N SER A 217 7.62 -18.42 16.01
CA SER A 217 8.48 -18.89 17.11
C SER A 217 8.40 -20.41 17.33
N ARG A 218 7.40 -21.09 16.76
CA ARG A 218 7.19 -22.54 16.83
C ARG A 218 7.71 -23.29 15.60
N LEU A 219 8.45 -22.61 14.73
CA LEU A 219 9.00 -23.21 13.52
C LEU A 219 9.98 -24.33 13.87
N HIS A 220 9.72 -25.53 13.35
CA HIS A 220 10.62 -26.66 13.51
C HIS A 220 11.63 -26.67 12.37
N ALA A 221 12.92 -26.60 12.70
CA ALA A 221 14.01 -26.65 11.74
C ALA A 221 14.48 -28.08 11.47
N CYS A 222 14.93 -28.35 10.24
CA CYS A 222 15.67 -29.56 9.92
C CYS A 222 17.01 -29.58 10.69
N ALA A 223 17.28 -30.63 11.44
CA ALA A 223 18.48 -30.73 12.29
C ALA A 223 19.82 -30.91 11.53
N ALA A 224 19.79 -31.10 10.21
CA ALA A 224 21.00 -31.23 9.41
C ALA A 224 21.58 -29.84 9.13
N GLU A 225 22.83 -29.63 9.53
CA GLU A 225 23.56 -28.37 9.32
C GLU A 225 23.54 -27.93 7.84
N GLY A 226 23.31 -26.64 7.61
CA GLY A 226 23.23 -26.04 6.28
C GLY A 226 21.96 -26.37 5.47
N CYS A 227 21.01 -27.15 5.99
CA CYS A 227 19.79 -27.48 5.26
C CYS A 227 18.85 -26.26 5.13
N GLY A 228 18.61 -25.54 6.23
CA GLY A 228 17.77 -24.34 6.29
C GLY A 228 16.27 -24.57 6.04
N VAL A 229 15.81 -25.82 5.97
CA VAL A 229 14.38 -26.13 5.82
C VAL A 229 13.68 -25.99 7.17
N HIS A 230 12.59 -25.23 7.18
CA HIS A 230 11.70 -25.07 8.32
C HIS A 230 10.28 -25.53 7.98
N VAL A 231 9.54 -25.98 9.00
CA VAL A 231 8.13 -26.34 8.88
C VAL A 231 7.31 -25.72 10.01
N VAL A 232 6.06 -25.40 9.70
CA VAL A 232 5.09 -24.89 10.68
C VAL A 232 4.68 -25.97 11.69
N HIS A 233 4.65 -27.24 11.27
CA HIS A 233 4.22 -28.36 12.11
C HIS A 233 5.28 -29.45 12.20
N LYS A 234 5.54 -29.97 13.42
CA LYS A 234 6.54 -31.04 13.69
C LYS A 234 6.38 -32.27 12.79
N GLN A 235 5.15 -32.58 12.39
CA GLN A 235 4.80 -33.70 11.50
C GLN A 235 5.34 -33.54 10.06
N GLY A 236 5.68 -32.31 9.64
CA GLY A 236 6.29 -32.04 8.34
C GLY A 236 7.74 -32.52 8.22
N LEU A 237 8.38 -32.87 9.35
CA LEU A 237 9.74 -33.44 9.40
C LEU A 237 9.71 -34.88 9.92
N LYS A 238 10.63 -35.69 9.40
CA LYS A 238 10.82 -37.09 9.80
C LYS A 238 11.72 -37.14 11.03
N ALA A 239 11.20 -37.63 12.14
CA ALA A 239 11.98 -37.88 13.35
C ALA A 239 13.03 -38.98 13.10
N CYS A 240 14.16 -38.92 13.83
CA CYS A 240 15.15 -39.98 13.79
C CYS A 240 14.54 -41.34 14.15
N ALA A 241 14.78 -42.35 13.32
CA ALA A 241 14.30 -43.72 13.51
C ALA A 241 15.04 -44.51 14.60
N GLY A 242 16.07 -43.92 15.23
CA GLY A 242 16.83 -44.54 16.31
C GLY A 242 16.11 -44.50 17.67
N ARG A 243 16.77 -45.06 18.69
CA ARG A 243 16.22 -45.20 20.06
C ARG A 243 16.51 -44.00 20.97
N CYS A 244 16.93 -42.85 20.43
CA CYS A 244 17.14 -41.64 21.23
C CYS A 244 15.84 -41.18 21.89
N SER A 245 15.98 -40.53 23.06
CA SER A 245 14.85 -39.97 23.79
C SER A 245 14.02 -39.00 22.92
N PRO A 246 12.68 -39.01 23.01
CA PRO A 246 11.79 -38.10 22.26
C PRO A 246 12.16 -36.61 22.41
N ASP A 247 12.70 -36.21 23.56
CA ASP A 247 13.01 -34.81 23.87
C ASP A 247 14.22 -34.28 23.10
N VAL A 248 15.19 -35.15 22.81
CA VAL A 248 16.41 -34.82 22.05
C VAL A 248 16.39 -35.41 20.63
N LYS A 249 15.25 -35.95 20.19
CA LYS A 249 15.13 -36.63 18.90
C LYS A 249 15.16 -35.60 17.77
N PRO A 250 16.22 -35.57 16.93
CA PRO A 250 16.28 -34.63 15.83
C PRO A 250 15.26 -34.97 14.76
N HIS A 251 14.83 -33.94 14.03
CA HIS A 251 13.85 -34.01 12.97
C HIS A 251 14.49 -33.58 11.66
N TYR A 252 14.24 -34.33 10.58
CA TYR A 252 14.86 -34.12 9.28
C TYR A 252 13.83 -34.05 8.18
N CYS A 253 14.02 -33.15 7.22
CA CYS A 253 13.11 -33.05 6.07
C CYS A 253 13.24 -34.23 5.09
N SER A 254 14.35 -34.99 5.15
CA SER A 254 14.63 -36.12 4.25
C SER A 254 15.55 -37.16 4.90
N LYS A 255 15.57 -38.39 4.34
CA LYS A 255 16.51 -39.43 4.77
C LYS A 255 17.96 -39.05 4.47
N ASP A 256 18.22 -38.25 3.44
CA ASP A 256 19.59 -37.84 3.10
C ASP A 256 20.13 -36.82 4.09
N CYS A 257 19.30 -35.89 4.55
CA CYS A 257 19.65 -34.98 5.66
C CYS A 257 19.96 -35.77 6.94
N GLN A 258 19.17 -36.81 7.25
CA GLN A 258 19.45 -37.71 8.36
C GLN A 258 20.80 -38.44 8.20
N ARG A 259 21.11 -38.96 7.01
CA ARG A 259 22.39 -39.64 6.73
C ARG A 259 23.59 -38.68 6.84
N LYS A 260 23.46 -37.45 6.37
CA LYS A 260 24.49 -36.41 6.48
C LYS A 260 24.79 -36.07 7.94
N ASP A 261 23.74 -35.87 8.74
CA ASP A 261 23.87 -35.56 10.18
C ASP A 261 24.21 -36.79 11.05
N TRP A 262 24.13 -38.00 10.51
CA TRP A 262 24.29 -39.25 11.27
C TRP A 262 25.61 -39.33 12.02
N ARG A 263 26.73 -38.86 11.44
CA ARG A 263 28.04 -38.90 12.12
C ARG A 263 28.05 -38.09 13.42
N ARG A 264 27.34 -36.96 13.44
CA ARG A 264 27.19 -36.06 14.60
C ARG A 264 26.15 -36.58 15.60
N HIS A 265 25.03 -37.11 15.11
CA HIS A 265 23.94 -37.61 15.96
C HIS A 265 24.20 -39.00 16.57
N LYS A 266 24.94 -39.88 15.88
CA LYS A 266 25.16 -41.29 16.28
C LYS A 266 25.62 -41.47 17.75
N PRO A 267 26.54 -40.66 18.32
CA PRO A 267 26.94 -40.79 19.73
C PRO A 267 25.77 -40.62 20.71
N PHE A 268 24.78 -39.80 20.35
CA PHE A 268 23.59 -39.48 21.14
C PHE A 268 22.39 -40.38 20.79
N CYS A 269 22.49 -41.19 19.73
CA CYS A 269 21.42 -42.05 19.26
C CYS A 269 21.36 -43.39 20.04
N LYS A 270 21.27 -43.30 21.37
CA LYS A 270 21.26 -44.46 22.29
C LYS A 270 19.93 -44.56 23.05
N PRO A 271 19.53 -45.77 23.50
CA PRO A 271 18.39 -45.95 24.39
C PRO A 271 18.60 -45.18 25.71
N ASN A 272 17.52 -44.64 26.27
CA ASN A 272 17.55 -43.67 27.39
C ASN A 272 18.20 -44.21 28.69
N GLU A 273 18.40 -45.52 28.81
CA GLU A 273 18.93 -46.17 30.02
C GLU A 273 20.46 -46.10 30.16
N GLU A 274 21.19 -45.73 29.10
CA GLU A 274 22.67 -45.74 29.10
C GLU A 274 23.31 -44.34 29.07
N LEU A 275 22.51 -43.27 29.09
CA LEU A 275 23.07 -41.92 29.09
C LEU A 275 23.53 -41.56 30.52
N PRO A 276 24.82 -41.26 30.74
CA PRO A 276 25.27 -40.82 32.05
C PRO A 276 24.48 -39.57 32.46
N PRO A 277 24.02 -39.47 33.72
CA PRO A 277 23.14 -38.40 34.19
C PRO A 277 23.71 -36.99 33.96
N ASN A 278 25.02 -36.89 33.70
CA ASN A 278 25.70 -35.63 33.42
C ASN A 278 25.48 -35.07 31.99
N VAL A 279 24.94 -35.86 31.04
CA VAL A 279 24.64 -35.38 29.67
C VAL A 279 23.20 -34.88 29.56
N ALA A 280 22.29 -35.31 30.45
CA ALA A 280 20.89 -34.86 30.46
C ALA A 280 20.71 -33.40 30.91
N MET A 281 21.71 -32.80 31.57
CA MET A 281 21.67 -31.41 32.05
C MET A 281 22.45 -30.41 31.19
N GLN A 282 23.21 -30.83 30.18
CA GLN A 282 23.67 -29.92 29.12
C GLN A 282 22.51 -29.68 28.16
N LYS A 283 21.47 -29.01 28.67
CA LYS A 283 20.48 -28.31 27.84
C LYS A 283 21.31 -27.39 26.94
N PHE A 284 21.32 -27.67 25.65
CA PHE A 284 22.08 -26.93 24.66
C PHE A 284 21.51 -25.50 24.61
N GLU A 285 21.99 -24.61 25.48
CA GLU A 285 21.64 -23.18 25.50
C GLU A 285 22.25 -22.43 24.29
N GLY A 286 22.97 -23.12 23.40
CA GLY A 286 23.52 -22.57 22.18
C GLY A 286 22.67 -22.87 20.95
N SER A 287 21.52 -22.21 20.79
CA SER A 287 20.89 -22.01 19.47
C SER A 287 19.79 -20.92 19.51
N THR A 288 20.06 -19.79 20.14
CA THR A 288 19.23 -18.57 20.05
C THR A 288 19.99 -17.35 19.52
N ALA A 289 21.27 -17.50 19.17
CA ALA A 289 22.08 -16.43 18.59
C ALA A 289 22.06 -16.43 17.06
N VAL A 290 20.87 -16.25 16.47
CA VAL A 290 20.67 -15.51 15.22
C VAL A 290 19.42 -14.67 15.45
N ARG A 291 19.59 -13.63 16.24
CA ARG A 291 18.61 -12.57 16.47
C ARG A 291 19.38 -11.30 16.18
N ASP A 292 19.11 -10.73 15.01
CA ASP A 292 18.87 -9.31 14.77
C ASP A 292 18.80 -9.10 13.26
N ASN A 293 17.91 -8.20 12.84
CA ASN A 293 17.58 -7.80 11.46
C ASN A 293 16.41 -8.56 10.78
N VAL A 294 15.20 -8.30 11.27
CA VAL A 294 13.96 -8.42 10.47
C VAL A 294 13.58 -7.01 10.02
N GLY A 295 13.89 -6.66 8.77
CA GLY A 295 13.42 -5.41 8.14
C GLY A 295 12.01 -5.57 7.53
N PRO A 296 11.26 -4.48 7.33
CA PRO A 296 9.93 -4.51 6.75
C PRO A 296 9.95 -4.78 5.24
N LEU A 297 8.83 -5.35 4.77
CA LEU A 297 8.60 -5.90 3.42
C LEU A 297 8.60 -4.82 2.32
N THR A 298 9.19 -5.12 1.17
CA THR A 298 8.92 -4.43 -0.11
C THR A 298 8.16 -5.36 -1.07
N PRO A 299 6.96 -5.00 -1.58
CA PRO A 299 6.25 -5.80 -2.57
C PRO A 299 6.40 -5.24 -3.99
N GLY A 300 6.72 -6.12 -4.94
CA GLY A 300 6.52 -5.83 -6.36
C GLY A 300 7.03 -6.95 -7.26
N GLU A 301 6.17 -7.90 -7.65
CA GLU A 301 6.31 -8.64 -8.91
C GLU A 301 4.99 -9.33 -9.29
N THR A 302 4.67 -9.29 -10.58
CA THR A 302 3.34 -9.54 -11.14
C THR A 302 3.02 -11.02 -11.35
N LEU A 303 1.74 -11.38 -11.16
CA LEU A 303 1.18 -12.74 -11.24
C LEU A 303 1.45 -13.48 -12.57
N ALA A 304 1.80 -12.79 -13.66
CA ALA A 304 1.99 -13.39 -14.98
C ALA A 304 3.30 -14.18 -15.15
N ALA A 305 4.36 -13.87 -14.38
CA ALA A 305 5.62 -14.62 -14.42
C ALA A 305 5.53 -15.97 -13.66
N ARG A 306 4.55 -16.10 -12.75
CA ARG A 306 4.43 -17.23 -11.83
C ARG A 306 3.94 -18.52 -12.49
N ASP A 307 3.23 -18.43 -13.60
CA ASP A 307 2.63 -19.59 -14.28
C ASP A 307 3.55 -20.23 -15.33
N LYS A 308 4.52 -19.50 -15.89
CA LYS A 308 5.46 -20.03 -16.88
C LYS A 308 6.46 -21.03 -16.25
N TRP A 309 6.96 -20.71 -15.06
CA TRP A 309 7.93 -21.56 -14.35
C TRP A 309 7.34 -22.90 -13.89
N ALA A 310 6.08 -22.89 -13.44
CA ALA A 310 5.40 -24.09 -12.95
C ALA A 310 5.15 -25.15 -14.03
N VAL A 311 5.02 -24.74 -15.30
CA VAL A 311 4.83 -25.63 -16.45
C VAL A 311 6.16 -26.28 -16.88
N GLU A 312 7.26 -25.55 -16.79
CA GLU A 312 8.59 -26.06 -17.17
C GLU A 312 9.17 -27.07 -16.16
N CYS A 313 8.80 -26.99 -14.88
CA CYS A 313 9.41 -27.82 -13.83
C CYS A 313 8.71 -29.16 -13.52
N ALA A 314 7.63 -29.54 -14.23
CA ALA A 314 6.90 -30.81 -14.03
C ALA A 314 6.58 -31.15 -12.54
N VAL A 315 6.28 -30.13 -11.73
CA VAL A 315 6.10 -30.28 -10.28
C VAL A 315 4.76 -30.93 -9.97
N ARG A 316 4.78 -32.08 -9.29
CA ARG A 316 3.59 -32.80 -8.82
C ARG A 316 2.91 -32.02 -7.67
N ARG A 317 1.64 -31.66 -7.83
CA ARG A 317 0.88 -30.87 -6.84
C ARG A 317 0.08 -31.78 -5.90
N GLU A 318 0.66 -32.13 -4.76
CA GLU A 318 -0.09 -32.63 -3.61
C GLU A 318 -0.08 -31.55 -2.51
N ARG A 319 -1.19 -31.36 -1.80
CA ARG A 319 -1.30 -30.36 -0.72
C ARG A 319 -0.48 -30.86 0.48
N GLY A 320 0.76 -30.40 0.58
CA GLY A 320 1.73 -30.82 1.59
C GLY A 320 1.74 -29.92 2.84
N PRO A 321 2.49 -30.31 3.88
CA PRO A 321 2.82 -29.41 5.00
C PRO A 321 3.50 -28.16 4.43
N GLY A 322 3.13 -26.96 4.87
CA GLY A 322 3.83 -25.74 4.44
C GLY A 322 5.33 -25.84 4.75
N TYR A 323 6.16 -25.82 3.70
CA TYR A 323 7.61 -25.79 3.77
C TYR A 323 8.07 -24.40 3.37
N PHE A 324 9.13 -23.91 4.02
CA PHE A 324 9.88 -22.77 3.48
C PHE A 324 11.38 -22.95 3.69
N VAL A 325 12.15 -22.26 2.85
CA VAL A 325 13.60 -22.19 2.89
C VAL A 325 14.03 -20.74 2.89
N GLU A 326 14.94 -20.41 3.79
CA GLU A 326 15.60 -19.11 3.86
C GLU A 326 17.07 -19.26 3.45
N ARG A 327 17.57 -18.29 2.68
CA ARG A 327 18.95 -18.18 2.22
C ARG A 327 19.45 -16.76 2.48
N GLN A 328 20.59 -16.67 3.14
CA GLN A 328 21.32 -15.40 3.24
C GLN A 328 22.07 -15.18 1.93
N VAL A 329 21.96 -13.97 1.38
CA VAL A 329 22.68 -13.50 0.19
C VAL A 329 23.42 -12.23 0.60
N ASP A 330 24.72 -12.17 0.33
CA ASP A 330 25.52 -11.01 0.67
C ASP A 330 25.20 -9.85 -0.29
N ASP A 331 24.92 -8.68 0.27
CA ASP A 331 24.70 -7.44 -0.46
C ASP A 331 26.06 -6.74 -0.68
N PRO A 332 26.42 -6.37 -1.93
CA PRO A 332 27.65 -5.64 -2.22
C PRO A 332 27.78 -4.30 -1.46
N ALA A 333 26.68 -3.70 -1.00
CA ALA A 333 26.69 -2.52 -0.13
C ALA A 333 27.12 -2.81 1.33
N GLY A 334 27.48 -4.06 1.65
CA GLY A 334 27.94 -4.47 2.99
C GLY A 334 26.82 -4.99 3.90
N GLY A 335 25.65 -5.32 3.34
CA GLY A 335 24.52 -5.92 4.05
C GLY A 335 24.37 -7.43 3.80
N THR A 336 23.37 -8.04 4.42
CA THR A 336 22.92 -9.41 4.10
C THR A 336 21.41 -9.38 3.85
N VAL A 337 20.99 -9.86 2.68
CA VAL A 337 19.58 -9.97 2.30
C VAL A 337 19.13 -11.41 2.46
N THR A 338 17.99 -11.62 3.13
CA THR A 338 17.41 -12.95 3.30
C THR A 338 16.38 -13.23 2.20
N ALA A 339 16.69 -14.17 1.30
CA ALA A 339 15.74 -14.69 0.32
C ALA A 339 14.91 -15.84 0.91
N ARG A 340 13.59 -15.70 0.93
CA ARG A 340 12.65 -16.72 1.44
C ARG A 340 11.77 -17.28 0.35
N VAL A 341 11.72 -18.61 0.24
CA VAL A 341 10.79 -19.34 -0.64
C VAL A 341 9.83 -20.14 0.22
N ASP A 342 8.52 -19.88 0.09
CA ASP A 342 7.45 -20.60 0.79
C ASP A 342 6.62 -21.42 -0.20
N SER A 343 6.32 -22.67 0.14
CA SER A 343 5.48 -23.54 -0.68
C SER A 343 4.72 -24.58 0.14
N HIS A 344 3.44 -24.75 -0.21
CA HIS A 344 2.57 -25.79 0.33
C HIS A 344 2.46 -27.02 -0.60
N THR A 345 3.19 -27.04 -1.71
CA THR A 345 3.06 -28.07 -2.75
C THR A 345 4.39 -28.67 -3.21
N LEU A 346 5.51 -27.98 -2.97
CA LEU A 346 6.83 -28.49 -3.31
C LEU A 346 7.33 -29.50 -2.28
N ALA A 347 8.02 -30.54 -2.74
CA ALA A 347 8.75 -31.41 -1.83
C ALA A 347 9.93 -30.66 -1.20
N PRO A 348 10.41 -31.05 -0.01
CA PRO A 348 11.54 -30.39 0.64
C PRO A 348 12.84 -30.32 -0.17
N GLN A 349 13.03 -31.24 -1.13
CA GLN A 349 14.17 -31.20 -2.06
C GLN A 349 14.00 -30.11 -3.12
N ASP A 350 12.80 -29.98 -3.68
CA ASP A 350 12.49 -29.01 -4.74
C ASP A 350 12.50 -27.59 -4.20
N ILE A 351 11.95 -27.35 -3.00
CA ILE A 351 11.97 -26.02 -2.39
C ILE A 351 13.39 -25.57 -2.01
N ARG A 352 14.30 -26.50 -1.68
CA ARG A 352 15.73 -26.18 -1.53
C ARG A 352 16.34 -25.78 -2.86
N GLY A 353 16.09 -26.54 -3.92
CA GLY A 353 16.56 -26.19 -5.27
C GLY A 353 16.06 -24.82 -5.72
N ALA A 354 14.80 -24.50 -5.44
CA ALA A 354 14.21 -23.18 -5.69
C ALA A 354 14.90 -22.08 -4.86
N GLY A 355 15.12 -22.30 -3.56
CA GLY A 355 15.85 -21.36 -2.70
C GLY A 355 17.28 -21.11 -3.16
N ASP A 356 18.02 -22.16 -3.54
CA ASP A 356 19.39 -22.06 -4.04
C ASP A 356 19.44 -21.34 -5.40
N ALA A 357 18.48 -21.61 -6.29
CA ALA A 357 18.34 -20.93 -7.57
C ALA A 357 18.03 -19.43 -7.41
N LEU A 358 17.13 -19.09 -6.48
CA LEU A 358 16.77 -17.71 -6.17
C LEU A 358 17.95 -16.94 -5.56
N ALA A 359 18.66 -17.53 -4.59
CA ALA A 359 19.87 -16.95 -4.02
C ALA A 359 20.94 -16.70 -5.11
N SER A 360 21.12 -17.65 -6.03
CA SER A 360 22.05 -17.51 -7.16
C SER A 360 21.61 -16.44 -8.18
N LEU A 361 20.30 -16.17 -8.29
CA LEU A 361 19.77 -15.09 -9.12
C LEU A 361 20.08 -13.73 -8.48
N PHE A 362 19.80 -13.56 -7.18
CA PHE A 362 20.15 -12.34 -6.45
C PHE A 362 21.65 -12.07 -6.49
N GLN A 363 22.50 -13.08 -6.26
CA GLN A 363 23.95 -12.90 -6.34
C GLN A 363 24.41 -12.42 -7.74
N ARG A 364 23.81 -12.95 -8.81
CA ARG A 364 24.10 -12.51 -10.19
C ARG A 364 23.63 -11.08 -10.44
N HIS A 365 22.45 -10.73 -9.93
CA HIS A 365 21.94 -9.38 -10.04
C HIS A 365 22.86 -8.36 -9.34
N TYR A 366 23.28 -8.66 -8.10
CA TYR A 366 24.19 -7.80 -7.36
C TYR A 366 25.58 -7.68 -7.98
N THR A 367 26.11 -8.77 -8.53
CA THR A 367 27.39 -8.72 -9.26
C THR A 367 27.31 -7.91 -10.56
N ASN A 368 26.17 -7.90 -11.23
CA ASN A 368 25.95 -7.05 -12.41
C ASN A 368 25.90 -5.56 -12.03
N ILE A 369 25.14 -5.19 -10.98
CA ILE A 369 25.08 -3.80 -10.50
C ILE A 369 26.47 -3.29 -10.12
N ALA A 370 27.22 -4.07 -9.33
CA ALA A 370 28.58 -3.69 -8.94
C ALA A 370 29.55 -3.57 -10.14
N GLY A 371 29.28 -4.28 -11.24
CA GLY A 371 30.08 -4.22 -12.47
C GLY A 371 29.79 -3.00 -13.35
N GLU A 372 28.57 -2.45 -13.30
CA GLU A 372 28.18 -1.29 -14.10
C GLU A 372 28.80 0.02 -13.57
N ASP A 373 28.91 0.17 -12.25
CA ASP A 373 29.58 1.32 -11.61
C ASP A 373 31.11 1.34 -11.82
N SER A 374 31.68 0.21 -12.26
CA SER A 374 33.12 0.12 -12.56
C SER A 374 33.45 0.57 -13.99
N ARG A 375 32.46 0.98 -14.80
CA ARG A 375 32.71 1.44 -16.16
C ARG A 375 33.20 2.90 -16.11
N PRO A 376 34.47 3.18 -16.47
CA PRO A 376 35.01 4.53 -16.37
C PRO A 376 34.21 5.46 -17.28
N THR A 377 33.48 6.39 -16.67
CA THR A 377 32.94 7.57 -17.34
C THR A 377 34.12 8.39 -17.80
N ALA A 378 34.51 8.20 -19.07
CA ALA A 378 35.38 9.13 -19.77
C ALA A 378 34.57 10.43 -19.94
N ILE A 379 34.63 11.29 -18.92
CA ILE A 379 34.23 12.69 -19.03
C ILE A 379 35.27 13.30 -19.96
N ALA A 380 34.85 13.59 -21.20
CA ALA A 380 35.60 14.48 -22.06
C ALA A 380 35.62 15.83 -21.36
N GLU A 381 36.82 16.26 -20.97
CA GLU A 381 37.10 17.64 -20.58
C GLU A 381 36.88 18.49 -21.83
N ASP A 382 35.66 18.99 -22.02
CA ASP A 382 35.36 20.02 -23.01
C ASP A 382 35.73 21.38 -22.40
N ASP A 383 36.60 22.04 -23.15
CA ASP A 383 37.35 23.23 -22.82
C ASP A 383 36.49 24.41 -22.35
N GLU A 384 37.01 25.06 -21.31
CA GLU A 384 36.69 26.42 -20.89
C GLU A 384 36.78 27.38 -22.08
N ASP A 385 35.72 28.15 -22.36
CA ASP A 385 35.90 29.48 -22.94
C ASP A 385 34.62 30.35 -22.87
N LYS A 386 34.80 31.47 -22.14
CA LYS A 386 34.20 32.80 -22.33
C LYS A 386 32.76 33.06 -21.87
N ASP A 387 32.69 33.58 -20.64
CA ASP A 387 31.68 34.55 -20.23
C ASP A 387 31.99 35.94 -20.85
N PRO A 388 31.05 36.60 -21.53
CA PRO A 388 31.11 38.03 -21.77
C PRO A 388 30.42 38.80 -20.64
N ASP A 389 31.15 39.79 -20.13
CA ASP A 389 30.70 40.81 -19.18
C ASP A 389 29.32 41.39 -19.57
N TYR A 390 28.34 41.27 -18.66
CA TYR A 390 27.06 41.95 -18.77
C TYR A 390 26.95 42.98 -17.64
N ASP A 391 27.29 44.22 -17.96
CA ASP A 391 27.06 45.40 -17.14
C ASP A 391 25.54 45.59 -16.95
N HIS A 392 25.06 45.50 -15.71
CA HIS A 392 23.74 45.98 -15.36
C HIS A 392 23.84 47.28 -14.57
N ASP A 393 23.68 48.37 -15.32
CA ASP A 393 23.51 49.73 -14.83
C ASP A 393 22.26 49.88 -13.95
N SER A 394 22.42 50.78 -13.00
CA SER A 394 21.42 51.26 -12.05
C SER A 394 20.36 52.12 -12.73
N ASN A 395 19.09 51.97 -12.37
CA ASN A 395 18.06 53.02 -12.48
C ASN A 395 16.92 52.66 -11.52
N SER A 396 16.79 53.34 -10.38
CA SER A 396 16.15 54.65 -10.17
C SER A 396 14.67 54.52 -9.86
N GLU A 397 14.33 55.11 -8.73
CA GLU A 397 13.05 55.39 -8.10
C GLU A 397 11.98 55.99 -9.04
N ALA A 398 10.71 55.64 -8.79
CA ALA A 398 9.48 56.41 -8.98
C ALA A 398 8.35 55.55 -8.40
N ASP A 399 7.70 55.84 -7.27
CA ASP A 399 6.82 56.96 -6.94
C ASP A 399 5.78 57.24 -8.06
N GLY A 400 4.51 56.98 -7.75
CA GLY A 400 3.41 56.97 -8.71
C GLY A 400 2.07 56.69 -8.02
N SER A 401 1.35 57.77 -7.78
CA SER A 401 0.06 57.99 -7.14
C SER A 401 -1.18 57.53 -7.94
N GLU A 402 -2.36 57.82 -7.36
CA GLU A 402 -3.71 57.96 -7.96
C GLU A 402 -4.54 56.66 -8.01
N GLU A 403 -5.61 56.49 -7.23
CA GLU A 403 -6.94 57.17 -7.23
C GLU A 403 -7.80 56.82 -8.47
N ASP A 404 -9.12 56.81 -8.24
CA ASP A 404 -10.25 56.72 -9.19
C ASP A 404 -10.76 55.29 -9.47
N ASP A 405 -11.92 54.90 -8.90
CA ASP A 405 -13.31 55.22 -9.29
C ASP A 405 -13.79 54.27 -10.41
N ASP A 406 -14.86 53.52 -10.12
CA ASP A 406 -16.03 53.40 -11.01
C ASP A 406 -17.07 52.45 -10.38
N GLU A 407 -18.13 53.07 -9.89
CA GLU A 407 -19.45 52.50 -9.67
C GLU A 407 -20.07 52.16 -11.04
N ASP A 408 -20.59 50.96 -11.22
CA ASP A 408 -21.50 50.68 -12.35
C ASP A 408 -22.73 49.93 -11.83
N GLU A 409 -23.78 50.72 -11.59
CA GLU A 409 -25.15 50.29 -11.32
C GLU A 409 -25.79 49.88 -12.65
N GLY A 410 -25.96 48.57 -12.85
CA GLY A 410 -26.77 48.01 -13.93
C GLY A 410 -28.14 47.60 -13.43
N ASP A 411 -29.06 48.55 -13.38
CA ASP A 411 -30.50 48.29 -13.47
C ASP A 411 -30.78 47.63 -14.84
N ASP A 412 -31.48 46.50 -14.87
CA ASP A 412 -32.22 46.15 -16.08
C ASP A 412 -33.60 45.58 -15.78
N GLU A 413 -34.52 46.10 -16.57
CA GLU A 413 -35.94 46.20 -16.33
C GLU A 413 -36.71 44.90 -16.63
N SER A 414 -37.81 44.75 -15.89
CA SER A 414 -39.10 44.18 -16.28
C SER A 414 -39.25 43.52 -17.66
N SER A 415 -39.80 42.31 -17.65
CA SER A 415 -40.91 41.99 -18.55
C SER A 415 -41.87 41.03 -17.89
N ASP A 416 -43.03 41.58 -17.49
CA ASP A 416 -44.29 40.86 -17.38
C ASP A 416 -44.59 40.17 -18.72
N ASP A 417 -44.99 38.90 -18.70
CA ASP A 417 -45.79 38.35 -19.79
C ASP A 417 -46.89 37.44 -19.23
N ASP A 418 -48.09 38.00 -19.27
CA ASP A 418 -49.38 37.36 -19.05
C ASP A 418 -49.64 36.32 -20.15
N SER A 419 -50.08 35.12 -19.77
CA SER A 419 -51.14 34.43 -20.51
C SER A 419 -51.74 33.32 -19.67
N GLU A 420 -52.86 33.66 -19.04
CA GLU A 420 -53.97 32.73 -18.83
C GLU A 420 -54.42 32.19 -20.20
N ASP A 421 -54.62 30.88 -20.33
CA ASP A 421 -55.82 30.40 -21.03
C ASP A 421 -56.17 28.97 -20.65
N GLU A 422 -57.43 28.83 -20.30
CA GLU A 422 -58.16 27.62 -19.97
C GLU A 422 -58.21 26.64 -21.15
N GLN A 423 -58.25 25.33 -20.87
CA GLN A 423 -59.29 24.49 -21.48
C GLN A 423 -59.49 23.13 -20.79
N ASP A 424 -60.73 22.96 -20.35
CA ASP A 424 -61.43 21.73 -20.03
C ASP A 424 -61.23 20.60 -21.06
N GLY A 425 -61.24 19.35 -20.58
CA GLY A 425 -61.23 18.20 -21.48
C GLY A 425 -61.37 16.82 -20.84
N ARG A 426 -62.51 16.57 -20.16
CA ARG A 426 -63.19 15.27 -19.92
C ARG A 426 -62.47 14.08 -19.27
#